data_AF-A0A7W6PCC2-F1
#
_entry.id   AF-A0A7W6PCC2-F1
#
_cell.length_a   1.000
_cell.length_b   1.000
_cell.length_c   1.000
_cell.angle_alpha   90.00
_cell.angle_beta   90.00
_cell.angle_gamma   90.00
#
_symmetry.space_group_name_H-M   'P 1'
#
loop_
_entity.id
_entity.type
_entity.pdbx_description
1 polymer ?
#
loop_
_entity_poly.entity_id
_entity_poly.type
_entity_poly.pdbx_seq_one_letter_code
_entity_poly.pdbx_strand_id
1 'polypeptide(L)'
;MTSDACFRRLVISALDQHFASGEVPVLPAGSELLWQWFCELSATRTWNANGPNPISFAEIIAYCRVTGWPISRVHVDILQAMDAAWLKQVAAMQFPEGNSRQNKQSRRTMTPGLFDAIFG
;
A
#
# COMPACT_ATOMS: atom_id res chain seq x y z
N MET A 1 0.74 -19.84 -19.76
CA MET A 1 1.59 -18.81 -19.13
C MET A 1 0.70 -17.79 -18.40
N THR A 2 -0.28 -18.26 -17.61
CA THR A 2 -1.48 -17.48 -17.25
C THR A 2 -2.05 -17.76 -15.86
N SER A 3 -1.50 -18.75 -15.13
CA SER A 3 -2.02 -19.16 -13.81
C SER A 3 -1.78 -18.08 -12.75
N ASP A 4 -0.53 -17.59 -12.65
CA ASP A 4 -0.10 -16.67 -11.59
C ASP A 4 -0.78 -15.31 -11.69
N ALA A 5 -1.02 -14.80 -12.90
CA ALA A 5 -1.73 -13.55 -13.12
C ALA A 5 -3.22 -13.65 -12.71
N CYS A 6 -3.85 -14.81 -12.97
CA CYS A 6 -5.22 -15.06 -12.55
C CYS A 6 -5.31 -15.16 -11.01
N PHE A 7 -4.40 -15.92 -10.41
CA PHE A 7 -4.32 -16.07 -8.95
C PHE A 7 -4.11 -14.72 -8.25
N ARG A 8 -3.15 -13.90 -8.71
CA ARG A 8 -2.93 -12.55 -8.20
C ARG A 8 -4.21 -11.71 -8.25
N ARG A 9 -4.93 -11.74 -9.37
CA ARG A 9 -6.19 -10.99 -9.52
C ARG A 9 -7.26 -11.47 -8.53
N LEU A 10 -7.36 -12.78 -8.30
CA LEU A 10 -8.32 -13.34 -7.33
C LEU A 10 -8.04 -12.85 -5.91
N VAL A 11 -6.77 -12.90 -5.48
CA VAL A 11 -6.37 -12.42 -4.15
C VAL A 11 -6.68 -10.93 -3.97
N ILE A 12 -6.37 -10.10 -4.97
CA ILE A 12 -6.68 -8.66 -4.93
C ILE A 12 -8.21 -8.44 -4.86
N SER A 13 -8.98 -9.18 -5.66
CA SER A 13 -10.44 -9.04 -5.66
C SER A 13 -11.06 -9.43 -4.31
N ALA A 14 -10.49 -10.42 -3.61
CA ALA A 14 -10.94 -10.81 -2.28
C ALA A 14 -10.65 -9.71 -1.25
N LEU A 15 -9.51 -9.03 -1.36
CA LEU A 15 -9.17 -7.88 -0.52
C LEU A 15 -10.13 -6.70 -0.76
N ASP A 16 -10.41 -6.36 -2.01
CA ASP A 16 -11.37 -5.30 -2.35
C ASP A 16 -12.78 -5.62 -1.83
N GLN A 17 -13.22 -6.89 -1.95
CA GLN A 17 -14.49 -7.34 -1.39
C GLN A 17 -14.56 -7.20 0.13
N HIS A 18 -13.49 -7.56 0.84
CA HIS A 18 -13.39 -7.37 2.29
C HIS A 18 -13.58 -5.90 2.70
N PHE A 19 -12.95 -4.98 1.97
CA PHE A 19 -13.11 -3.55 2.23
C PHE A 19 -14.52 -3.04 1.92
N ALA A 20 -15.20 -3.62 0.93
CA ALA A 20 -16.56 -3.24 0.57
C ALA A 20 -17.62 -3.79 1.55
N SER A 21 -17.48 -5.03 2.02
CA SER A 21 -18.47 -5.69 2.87
C SER A 21 -18.19 -5.55 4.37
N GLY A 22 -16.93 -5.37 4.77
CA GLY A 22 -16.48 -5.47 6.16
C GLY A 22 -16.44 -6.91 6.71
N GLU A 23 -16.79 -7.89 5.90
CA GLU A 23 -16.80 -9.32 6.27
C GLU A 23 -15.44 -9.96 6.00
N VAL A 24 -15.11 -11.04 6.71
CA VAL A 24 -13.86 -11.78 6.53
C VAL A 24 -13.70 -12.22 5.06
N PRO A 25 -12.57 -11.93 4.38
CA PRO A 25 -12.40 -12.27 2.98
C PRO A 25 -12.42 -13.78 2.76
N VAL A 26 -13.17 -14.21 1.75
CA VAL A 26 -13.06 -15.59 1.23
C VAL A 26 -11.81 -15.66 0.36
N LEU A 27 -10.73 -16.15 0.96
CA LEU A 27 -9.43 -16.26 0.32
C LEU A 27 -9.40 -17.45 -0.67
N PRO A 28 -8.79 -17.29 -1.86
CA PRO A 28 -8.52 -18.41 -2.74
C PRO A 28 -7.63 -19.46 -2.06
N ALA A 29 -7.86 -20.74 -2.34
CA ALA A 29 -7.02 -21.82 -1.81
C ALA A 29 -5.53 -21.59 -2.14
N GLY A 30 -4.67 -21.69 -1.14
CA GLY A 30 -3.23 -21.45 -1.27
C GLY A 30 -2.81 -19.99 -1.05
N SER A 31 -3.73 -19.09 -0.72
CA SER A 31 -3.42 -17.69 -0.37
C SER A 31 -3.31 -17.43 1.13
N GLU A 32 -3.50 -18.44 1.97
CA GLU A 32 -3.49 -18.33 3.43
C GLU A 32 -2.14 -17.80 3.95
N LEU A 33 -1.04 -18.32 3.41
CA LEU A 33 0.31 -17.85 3.77
C LEU A 33 0.57 -16.43 3.29
N LEU A 34 0.11 -16.06 2.09
CA LEU A 34 0.25 -14.70 1.56
C LEU A 34 -0.52 -13.70 2.43
N TRP A 35 -1.73 -14.07 2.86
CA TRP A 35 -2.53 -13.26 3.77
C TRP A 35 -1.85 -13.11 5.13
N GLN A 36 -1.35 -14.21 5.70
CA GLN A 36 -0.62 -14.19 6.96
C GLN A 36 0.61 -13.26 6.87
N TRP A 37 1.47 -13.45 5.87
CA TRP A 37 2.65 -12.62 5.66
C TRP A 37 2.29 -11.14 5.47
N PHE A 38 1.24 -10.87 4.69
CA PHE A 38 0.76 -9.50 4.48
C PHE A 38 0.29 -8.84 5.79
N CYS A 39 -0.48 -9.54 6.61
CA CYS A 39 -0.93 -9.05 7.91
C CYS A 39 0.24 -8.78 8.86
N GLU A 40 1.20 -9.71 8.95
CA GLU A 40 2.38 -9.57 9.80
C GLU A 40 3.27 -8.41 9.37
N LEU A 41 3.54 -8.29 8.06
CA LEU A 41 4.30 -7.16 7.50
C LEU A 41 3.58 -5.82 7.73
N SER A 42 2.27 -5.78 7.45
CA SER A 42 1.45 -4.57 7.62
C SER A 42 1.40 -4.10 9.07
N ALA A 43 1.41 -5.03 10.05
CA ALA A 43 1.44 -4.70 11.47
C ALA A 43 2.73 -3.97 11.89
N THR A 44 3.84 -4.19 11.17
CA THR A 44 5.13 -3.55 11.45
C THR A 44 5.40 -2.30 10.61
N ARG A 45 4.47 -1.94 9.72
CA ARG A 45 4.71 -0.84 8.76
C ARG A 45 4.85 0.49 9.47
N THR A 46 5.71 1.33 8.93
CA THR A 46 5.88 2.70 9.40
C THR A 46 4.79 3.63 8.86
N TRP A 47 4.50 4.70 9.61
CA TRP A 47 3.51 5.71 9.26
C TRP A 47 4.14 7.10 9.19
N ASN A 48 3.65 7.92 8.27
CA ASN A 48 4.05 9.32 8.11
C ASN A 48 2.82 10.25 8.11
N ALA A 49 3.03 11.57 8.01
CA ALA A 49 1.96 12.58 8.05
C ALA A 49 0.95 12.49 6.89
N ASN A 50 1.30 11.78 5.81
CA ASN A 50 0.48 11.51 4.64
C ASN A 50 -0.07 10.06 4.63
N GLY A 51 0.08 9.32 5.72
CA GLY A 51 -0.46 7.98 5.88
C GLY A 51 0.60 6.87 5.96
N PRO A 52 0.18 5.60 5.77
CA PRO A 52 1.06 4.44 5.88
C PRO A 52 2.08 4.38 4.73
N ASN A 53 3.31 3.98 5.04
CA ASN A 53 4.35 3.76 4.04
C ASN A 53 4.17 2.40 3.36
N PRO A 54 4.38 2.27 2.03
CA PRO A 54 4.35 0.99 1.32
C PRO A 54 5.32 -0.03 1.91
N ILE A 55 4.96 -1.32 1.85
CA ILE A 55 5.84 -2.41 2.26
C ILE A 55 7.02 -2.47 1.29
N SER A 56 8.21 -2.23 1.81
CA SER A 56 9.46 -2.21 1.07
C SER A 56 10.06 -3.60 0.90
N PHE A 57 10.88 -3.79 -0.13
CA PHE A 57 11.69 -5.01 -0.29
C PHE A 57 12.60 -5.25 0.91
N ALA A 58 13.10 -4.19 1.56
CA ALA A 58 13.95 -4.31 2.74
C ALA A 58 13.19 -4.94 3.92
N GLU A 59 11.94 -4.54 4.15
CA GLU A 59 11.07 -5.15 5.17
C GLU A 59 10.80 -6.61 4.85
N ILE A 60 10.53 -6.95 3.59
CA ILE A 60 10.29 -8.35 3.18
C ILE A 60 11.56 -9.20 3.40
N ILE A 61 12.74 -8.69 3.04
CA ILE A 61 14.01 -9.40 3.28
C ILE A 61 14.27 -9.57 4.77
N ALA A 62 14.03 -8.55 5.58
CA ALA A 62 14.17 -8.62 7.03
C ALA A 62 13.21 -9.66 7.62
N TYR A 63 11.95 -9.65 7.17
CA TYR A 63 10.93 -10.61 7.56
C TYR A 63 11.34 -12.04 7.22
N CYS A 64 11.83 -12.30 6.01
CA CYS A 64 12.36 -13.62 5.62
C CYS A 64 13.49 -14.10 6.53
N ARG A 65 14.38 -13.19 6.95
CA ARG A 65 15.50 -13.52 7.84
C ARG A 65 15.06 -13.82 9.27
N VAL A 66 14.07 -13.09 9.78
CA VAL A 66 13.55 -13.27 11.15
C VAL A 66 12.71 -14.54 11.25
N THR A 67 11.86 -14.80 10.26
CA THR A 67 10.90 -15.92 10.28
C THR A 67 11.42 -17.21 9.66
N GLY A 68 12.41 -17.11 8.77
CA GLY A 68 12.92 -18.24 7.99
C GLY A 68 12.05 -18.63 6.79
N TRP A 69 11.02 -17.85 6.44
CA TRP A 69 10.16 -18.15 5.29
C TRP A 69 10.90 -18.00 3.94
N PRO A 70 10.79 -18.98 3.02
CA PRO A 70 11.37 -18.89 1.68
C PRO A 70 10.42 -18.12 0.73
N ILE A 71 10.29 -16.81 0.93
CA ILE A 71 9.43 -15.97 0.09
C ILE A 71 10.08 -15.80 -1.30
N SER A 72 9.45 -16.40 -2.31
CA SER A 72 9.89 -16.33 -3.71
C SER A 72 9.53 -14.99 -4.36
N ARG A 73 10.12 -14.70 -5.53
CA ARG A 73 9.81 -13.49 -6.30
C ARG A 73 8.31 -13.35 -6.63
N VAL A 74 7.65 -14.46 -6.96
CA VAL A 74 6.21 -14.47 -7.28
C VAL A 74 5.39 -14.05 -6.05
N HIS A 75 5.77 -14.51 -4.85
CA HIS A 75 5.10 -14.10 -3.61
C HIS A 75 5.29 -12.61 -3.36
N VAL A 76 6.50 -12.08 -3.59
CA VAL A 76 6.77 -10.64 -3.43
C VAL A 76 5.91 -9.80 -4.37
N ASP A 77 5.79 -10.21 -5.64
CA ASP A 77 4.97 -9.50 -6.62
C ASP A 77 3.48 -9.49 -6.22
N ILE A 78 2.99 -10.57 -5.58
CA ILE A 78 1.61 -10.63 -5.06
C ILE A 78 1.46 -9.76 -3.82
N LEU A 79 2.40 -9.81 -2.87
CA LEU A 79 2.39 -8.99 -1.66
C LEU A 79 2.39 -7.49 -1.99
N GLN A 80 3.17 -7.07 -2.98
CA GLN A 80 3.16 -5.67 -3.46
C GLN A 80 1.83 -5.28 -4.08
N ALA A 81 1.19 -6.19 -4.81
CA ALA A 81 -0.11 -5.92 -5.40
C ALA A 81 -1.22 -5.84 -4.34
N MET A 82 -1.16 -6.69 -3.31
CA MET A 82 -2.03 -6.61 -2.13
C MET A 82 -1.83 -5.28 -1.40
N ASP A 83 -0.57 -4.86 -1.17
CA ASP A 83 -0.27 -3.61 -0.49
C ASP A 83 -0.74 -2.38 -1.27
N ALA A 84 -0.55 -2.36 -2.59
CA ALA A 84 -1.04 -1.28 -3.43
C ALA A 84 -2.58 -1.15 -3.38
N ALA A 85 -3.30 -2.28 -3.39
CA ALA A 85 -4.76 -2.29 -3.24
C ALA A 85 -5.18 -1.79 -1.85
N TRP A 86 -4.53 -2.26 -0.79
CA TRP A 86 -4.78 -1.82 0.58
C TRP A 86 -4.54 -0.32 0.76
N LEU A 87 -3.41 0.20 0.28
CA LEU A 87 -3.06 1.63 0.34
C LEU A 87 -4.08 2.50 -0.38
N LYS A 88 -4.59 2.04 -1.53
CA LYS A 88 -5.65 2.73 -2.27
C LYS A 88 -6.92 2.87 -1.43
N GLN A 89 -7.34 1.80 -0.75
CA GLN A 89 -8.53 1.81 0.10
C GLN A 89 -8.33 2.70 1.33
N VAL A 90 -7.17 2.62 1.98
CA VAL A 90 -6.86 3.47 3.14
C VAL A 90 -6.80 4.95 2.76
N ALA A 91 -6.22 5.29 1.61
CA ALA A 91 -6.22 6.65 1.10
C ALA A 91 -7.64 7.18 0.83
N ALA A 92 -8.51 6.34 0.25
CA ALA A 92 -9.92 6.69 0.02
C ALA A 92 -10.70 6.91 1.33
N MET A 93 -10.41 6.15 2.38
CA MET A 93 -11.01 6.34 3.71
C MET A 93 -10.51 7.62 4.42
N GLN A 94 -9.23 7.98 4.24
CA GLN A 94 -8.67 9.20 4.83
C GLN A 94 -9.14 10.48 4.12
N PHE A 95 -9.41 10.39 2.81
CA PHE A 95 -9.88 11.50 1.99
C PHE A 95 -11.11 11.08 1.18
N PRO A 96 -12.27 10.91 1.84
CA PRO A 96 -13.52 10.59 1.13
C PRO A 96 -13.77 11.63 0.05
N GLU A 97 -14.21 11.19 -1.14
CA GLU A 97 -14.48 12.08 -2.27
C GLU A 97 -15.38 13.24 -1.82
N GLY A 98 -14.82 14.47 -1.88
CA GLY A 98 -15.40 15.66 -1.27
C GLY A 98 -14.41 16.42 -0.36
N ASN A 99 -13.41 15.74 0.19
CA ASN A 99 -12.32 16.36 0.96
C ASN A 99 -10.98 16.27 0.21
N SER A 100 -11.01 16.51 -1.11
CA SER A 100 -9.81 16.78 -1.88
C SER A 100 -9.02 17.83 -1.12
N ARG A 101 -7.83 17.47 -0.60
CA ARG A 101 -6.77 18.44 -0.34
C ARG A 101 -6.61 19.15 -1.67
N GLN A 102 -7.31 20.27 -1.84
CA GLN A 102 -7.02 21.21 -2.90
C GLN A 102 -5.51 21.29 -2.87
N ASN A 103 -4.91 20.93 -3.98
CA ASN A 103 -3.54 21.25 -4.24
C ASN A 103 -3.50 22.77 -4.10
N LYS A 104 -3.23 23.28 -2.89
CA LYS A 104 -2.83 24.65 -2.64
C LYS A 104 -1.43 24.73 -3.22
N GLN A 105 -1.31 24.52 -4.53
CA GLN A 105 -0.31 25.21 -5.31
C GLN A 105 -0.57 26.66 -4.94
N SER A 106 0.34 27.20 -4.14
CA SER A 106 0.27 28.58 -3.75
C SER A 106 0.22 29.37 -5.05
N ARG A 107 -0.91 30.02 -5.33
CA ARG A 107 -1.05 31.00 -6.42
C ARG A 107 -0.11 32.22 -6.25
N ARG A 108 0.78 32.20 -5.26
CA ARG A 108 1.81 33.21 -5.08
C ARG A 108 2.80 33.06 -6.24
N THR A 109 2.63 33.89 -7.25
CA THR A 109 3.69 34.17 -8.22
C THR A 109 4.93 34.59 -7.44
N MET A 110 6.02 33.82 -7.53
CA MET A 110 7.31 34.24 -6.97
C MET A 110 7.74 35.52 -7.68
N THR A 111 7.60 36.65 -7.02
CA THR A 111 8.14 37.91 -7.52
C THR A 111 9.62 38.01 -7.12
N PRO A 112 10.48 38.59 -7.98
CA PRO A 112 11.90 38.78 -7.66
C PRO A 112 12.13 39.49 -6.32
N GLY A 113 11.30 40.48 -5.98
CA GLY A 113 11.41 41.19 -4.69
C GLY A 113 11.06 40.35 -3.46
N LEU A 114 10.20 39.32 -3.59
CA LEU A 114 9.93 38.40 -2.49
C LEU A 114 11.07 37.39 -2.29
N PHE A 115 11.77 37.04 -3.37
CA PHE A 115 12.96 36.20 -3.30
C PHE A 115 14.11 36.96 -2.61
N ASP A 116 14.35 38.21 -3.00
CA ASP A 116 15.41 39.05 -2.42
C ASP A 116 15.17 39.32 -0.93
N ALA A 117 13.91 39.50 -0.50
CA ALA A 117 13.57 39.69 0.91
C ALA A 117 13.75 38.43 1.80
N ILE A 118 13.83 37.24 1.20
CA ILE A 118 14.01 35.97 1.94
C ILE A 118 15.49 35.55 1.98
N PHE A 119 16.25 35.90 0.93
CA PHE A 119 17.61 35.39 0.72
C PHE A 119 18.71 36.48 0.65
N GLY A 120 18.34 37.76 0.71
CA GLY A 120 19.25 38.89 0.78
C GLY A 120 19.69 39.26 2.19
#